data_AF-A0A2D6JT46-F1
#
_entry.id   AF-A0A2D6JT46-F1
#
_cell.length_a   1.000
_cell.length_b   1.000
_cell.length_c   1.000
_cell.angle_alpha   90.00
_cell.angle_beta   90.00
_cell.angle_gamma   90.00
#
_symmetry.space_group_name_H-M   'P 1'
#
loop_
_entity.id
_entity.type
_entity.pdbx_description
1 polymer ?
#
loop_
_entity_poly.entity_id
_entity_poly.type
_entity_poly.pdbx_seq_one_letter_code
_entity_poly.pdbx_strand_id
1 'polypeptide(L)'
;MTTFENLQNLAARVPDGALLALAPEYSWVPMALIRALIRRRVKDLHLLTVPIGGLAADLLIGSGAVKTLESAAVSLGEAGPAPRFSEAAEGGALDMRDSTCPAIHTALQASEKGVDFMPLGGLVGSDLVGNRGDWKVVDDPLDRGGGPVVLLPAIKPDVAVFHSPRADTEGNVWIGRRRELMTMAHAAAATLVTVEAVEDRDFLDDEATAAGTLSGLYVTAIAVAEGGARPLGLTGHYRRDMDHIRAYAEEAKTGAGFKRYLDREVFAETGAGS
;
A
#
# COMPACT_ATOMS: atom_id res chain seq x y z
N MET A 1 6.26 -19.83 9.02
CA MET A 1 6.41 -19.25 10.37
C MET A 1 6.80 -17.79 10.19
N THR A 2 6.05 -16.88 10.80
CA THR A 2 6.31 -15.43 10.76
C THR A 2 7.66 -15.12 11.40
N THR A 3 8.45 -14.25 10.77
CA THR A 3 9.74 -13.81 11.33
C THR A 3 9.60 -12.47 12.03
N PHE A 4 10.08 -12.35 13.26
CA PHE A 4 10.23 -11.05 13.94
C PHE A 4 11.64 -10.51 13.72
N GLU A 5 11.76 -9.30 13.22
CA GLU A 5 13.05 -8.70 12.88
C GLU A 5 13.03 -7.17 13.00
N ASN A 6 14.19 -6.54 12.81
CA ASN A 6 14.29 -5.09 12.81
C ASN A 6 13.79 -4.49 11.48
N LEU A 7 13.49 -3.18 11.51
CA LEU A 7 12.96 -2.44 10.36
C LEU A 7 13.86 -2.49 9.11
N GLN A 8 15.19 -2.55 9.27
CA GLN A 8 16.11 -2.58 8.14
C GLN A 8 16.09 -3.93 7.42
N ASN A 9 16.02 -5.02 8.19
CA ASN A 9 15.85 -6.37 7.65
C ASN A 9 14.49 -6.49 6.95
N LEU A 10 13.44 -5.95 7.55
CA LEU A 10 12.12 -5.92 6.94
C LEU A 10 12.14 -5.16 5.61
N ALA A 11 12.79 -4.00 5.56
CA ALA A 11 12.96 -3.24 4.34
C ALA A 11 13.73 -4.03 3.26
N ALA A 12 14.80 -4.75 3.64
CA ALA A 12 15.63 -5.53 2.73
C ALA A 12 14.88 -6.69 2.03
N ARG A 13 13.73 -7.11 2.56
CA ARG A 13 12.86 -8.12 1.92
C ARG A 13 12.08 -7.60 0.72
N VAL A 14 12.07 -6.29 0.47
CA VAL A 14 11.49 -5.70 -0.74
C VAL A 14 12.58 -5.60 -1.81
N PRO A 15 12.60 -6.48 -2.83
CA PRO A 15 13.59 -6.38 -3.89
C PRO A 15 13.31 -5.17 -4.79
N ASP A 16 14.35 -4.71 -5.50
CA ASP A 16 14.15 -3.82 -6.63
C ASP A 16 13.27 -4.53 -7.68
N GLY A 17 12.43 -3.77 -8.39
CA GLY A 17 11.53 -4.36 -9.39
C GLY A 17 10.25 -5.02 -8.83
N ALA A 18 10.09 -5.11 -7.50
CA ALA A 18 8.94 -5.77 -6.90
C ALA A 18 7.61 -5.10 -7.27
N LEU A 19 6.57 -5.91 -7.49
CA LEU A 19 5.18 -5.48 -7.37
C LEU A 19 4.82 -5.31 -5.89
N LEU A 20 4.90 -4.07 -5.43
CA LEU A 20 4.67 -3.67 -4.04
C LEU A 20 3.23 -3.19 -3.85
N ALA A 21 2.40 -3.99 -3.19
CA ALA A 21 1.08 -3.56 -2.73
C ALA A 21 1.20 -2.74 -1.45
N LEU A 22 0.83 -1.46 -1.55
CA LEU A 22 0.85 -0.50 -0.47
C LEU A 22 -0.57 -0.26 0.05
N ALA A 23 -0.72 -0.32 1.38
CA ALA A 23 -1.97 -0.02 2.05
C ALA A 23 -2.49 1.37 1.64
N PRO A 24 -3.82 1.53 1.47
CA PRO A 24 -4.37 2.82 1.11
C PRO A 24 -4.15 3.83 2.23
N GLU A 25 -4.11 5.11 1.87
CA GLU A 25 -3.78 6.21 2.79
C GLU A 25 -4.62 6.22 4.10
N TYR A 26 -5.86 5.73 4.05
CA TYR A 26 -6.77 5.66 5.20
C TYR A 26 -6.60 4.41 6.08
N SER A 27 -5.77 3.44 5.66
CA SER A 27 -5.71 2.10 6.25
C SER A 27 -4.30 1.73 6.70
N TRP A 28 -3.83 2.45 7.73
CA TRP A 28 -2.62 2.13 8.49
C TRP A 28 -1.39 1.89 7.60
N VAL A 29 -0.93 2.97 6.97
CA VAL A 29 0.23 2.96 6.06
C VAL A 29 1.55 2.83 6.85
N PRO A 30 2.53 2.03 6.39
CA PRO A 30 3.78 1.77 7.11
C PRO A 30 4.85 2.81 6.81
N MET A 31 4.62 4.08 7.18
CA MET A 31 5.53 5.20 6.87
C MET A 31 6.99 4.97 7.30
N ALA A 32 7.23 4.30 8.43
CA ALA A 32 8.58 3.94 8.87
C ALA A 32 9.28 2.99 7.88
N LEU A 33 8.55 2.00 7.35
CA LEU A 33 9.07 1.10 6.31
C LEU A 33 9.29 1.86 5.01
N ILE A 34 8.38 2.74 4.60
CA ILE A 34 8.54 3.58 3.41
C ILE A 34 9.83 4.41 3.48
N ARG A 35 10.09 5.07 4.62
CA ARG A 35 11.34 5.79 4.84
C ARG A 35 12.57 4.87 4.79
N ALA A 36 12.48 3.66 5.32
CA ALA A 36 13.57 2.68 5.26
C ALA A 36 13.85 2.19 3.83
N LEU A 37 12.81 1.99 3.02
CA LEU A 37 12.92 1.67 1.59
C LEU A 37 13.65 2.79 0.83
N ILE A 38 13.26 4.05 1.06
CA ILE A 38 13.90 5.23 0.45
C ILE A 38 15.36 5.36 0.89
N ARG A 39 15.66 5.15 2.18
CA ARG A 39 17.06 5.17 2.69
C ARG A 39 17.93 4.12 2.01
N ARG A 40 17.41 2.91 1.81
CA ARG A 40 18.11 1.84 1.09
C ARG A 40 18.26 2.13 -0.41
N ARG A 41 17.50 3.09 -0.95
CA ARG A 41 17.41 3.42 -2.38
C ARG A 41 16.86 2.25 -3.20
N VAL A 42 15.74 1.67 -2.72
CA VAL A 42 14.97 0.74 -3.54
C VAL A 42 14.57 1.42 -4.86
N LYS A 43 14.56 0.67 -5.94
CA LYS A 43 14.29 1.21 -7.27
C LYS A 43 13.47 0.26 -8.13
N ASP A 44 13.01 0.81 -9.25
CA ASP A 44 12.26 0.09 -10.28
C ASP A 44 10.96 -0.56 -9.78
N LEU A 45 10.39 -0.09 -8.66
CA LEU A 45 9.19 -0.67 -8.08
C LEU A 45 7.99 -0.55 -9.02
N HIS A 46 7.19 -1.60 -9.06
CA HIS A 46 5.84 -1.59 -9.59
C HIS A 46 4.93 -1.32 -8.39
N LEU A 47 4.55 -0.07 -8.16
CA LEU A 47 3.76 0.31 -7.00
C LEU A 47 2.27 0.10 -7.30
N LEU A 48 1.63 -0.74 -6.49
CA LEU A 48 0.17 -0.88 -6.46
C LEU A 48 -0.36 -0.18 -5.21
N THR A 49 -1.20 0.84 -5.36
CA THR A 49 -1.95 1.38 -4.21
C THR A 49 -3.29 0.66 -4.12
N VAL A 50 -3.76 0.35 -2.91
CA VAL A 50 -4.95 -0.50 -2.75
C VAL A 50 -6.12 0.23 -2.08
N PRO A 51 -6.89 1.07 -2.79
CA PRO A 51 -6.76 1.44 -4.20
C PRO A 51 -6.22 2.86 -4.44
N ILE A 52 -5.96 3.62 -3.38
CA ILE A 52 -5.62 5.04 -3.45
C ILE A 52 -4.31 5.29 -2.70
N GLY A 53 -3.38 5.97 -3.37
CA GLY A 53 -2.14 6.45 -2.78
C GLY A 53 -2.29 7.80 -2.12
N GLY A 54 -1.43 8.08 -1.14
CA GLY A 54 -1.23 9.42 -0.62
C GLY A 54 0.23 9.70 -0.33
N LEU A 55 0.55 10.16 0.88
CA LEU A 55 1.89 10.64 1.21
C LEU A 55 2.97 9.58 0.97
N ALA A 56 2.72 8.32 1.34
CA ALA A 56 3.68 7.23 1.14
C ALA A 56 3.98 6.98 -0.35
N ALA A 57 2.94 7.00 -1.20
CA ALA A 57 3.12 6.83 -2.64
C ALA A 57 3.88 8.02 -3.24
N ASP A 58 3.52 9.24 -2.86
CA ASP A 58 4.17 10.47 -3.34
C ASP A 58 5.66 10.52 -2.96
N LEU A 59 6.02 10.07 -1.75
CA LEU A 59 7.41 9.96 -1.31
C LEU A 59 8.21 8.94 -2.13
N LEU A 60 7.64 7.75 -2.36
CA LEU A 60 8.31 6.72 -3.17
C LEU A 60 8.53 7.23 -4.62
N ILE A 61 7.50 7.82 -5.22
CA ILE A 61 7.57 8.39 -6.58
C ILE A 61 8.62 9.50 -6.64
N GLY A 62 8.55 10.48 -5.74
CA GLY A 62 9.49 11.61 -5.72
C GLY A 62 10.93 11.18 -5.47
N SER A 63 11.15 10.08 -4.73
CA SER A 63 12.49 9.54 -4.48
C SER A 63 13.09 8.80 -5.69
N GLY A 64 12.32 8.59 -6.76
CA GLY A 64 12.74 7.82 -7.94
C GLY A 64 12.65 6.31 -7.75
N ALA A 65 11.94 5.84 -6.72
CA ALA A 65 11.82 4.41 -6.40
C ALA A 65 10.83 3.68 -7.31
N VAL A 66 9.86 4.40 -7.89
CA VAL A 66 8.73 3.83 -8.63
C VAL A 66 8.94 3.98 -10.13
N LYS A 67 8.80 2.86 -10.85
CA LYS A 67 8.83 2.80 -12.31
C LYS A 67 7.42 2.76 -12.91
N THR A 68 6.57 1.91 -12.35
CA THR A 68 5.17 1.74 -12.76
C THR A 68 4.26 1.99 -11.57
N LEU A 69 3.14 2.68 -11.77
CA LEU A 69 2.11 2.91 -10.76
C LEU A 69 0.77 2.37 -11.24
N GLU A 70 0.16 1.46 -10.48
CA GLU A 70 -1.25 1.09 -10.63
C GLU A 70 -2.04 1.63 -9.44
N SER A 71 -3.00 2.51 -9.72
CA SER A 71 -3.73 3.27 -8.69
C SER A 71 -5.06 3.77 -9.24
N ALA A 72 -6.05 3.96 -8.36
CA ALA A 72 -7.29 4.67 -8.69
C ALA A 72 -7.14 6.19 -8.55
N ALA A 73 -6.28 6.65 -7.64
CA ALA A 73 -5.94 8.05 -7.44
C ALA A 73 -4.70 8.18 -6.56
N VAL A 74 -3.97 9.30 -6.66
CA VAL A 74 -2.96 9.68 -5.67
C VAL A 74 -3.21 11.13 -5.26
N SER A 75 -3.44 11.36 -3.97
CA SER A 75 -3.63 12.72 -3.43
C SER A 75 -3.25 12.81 -1.96
N LEU A 76 -3.04 14.02 -1.46
CA LEU A 76 -2.77 14.27 -0.04
C LEU A 76 -4.06 14.60 0.74
N GLY A 77 -5.21 14.18 0.20
CA GLY A 77 -6.53 14.47 0.76
C GLY A 77 -6.78 15.98 0.85
N GLU A 78 -7.06 16.47 2.05
CA GLU A 78 -7.34 17.89 2.31
C GLU A 78 -6.14 18.82 2.08
N ALA A 79 -4.91 18.28 2.01
CA ALA A 79 -3.72 19.07 1.68
C ALA A 79 -3.54 19.28 0.15
N GLY A 80 -4.42 18.70 -0.67
CA GLY A 80 -4.46 18.93 -2.12
C GLY A 80 -3.78 17.84 -2.94
N PRO A 81 -3.33 18.17 -4.17
CA PRO A 81 -2.67 17.20 -5.05
C PRO A 81 -1.35 16.71 -4.46
N ALA A 82 -0.93 15.52 -4.91
CA ALA A 82 0.34 14.92 -4.54
C ALA A 82 1.43 15.43 -5.52
N PRO A 83 2.30 16.37 -5.12
CA PRO A 83 3.08 17.15 -6.06
C PRO A 83 4.18 16.35 -6.79
N ARG A 84 4.73 15.29 -6.17
CA ARG A 84 5.73 14.45 -6.83
C ARG A 84 5.09 13.50 -7.83
N PHE A 85 3.91 12.97 -7.51
CA PHE A 85 3.08 12.22 -8.44
C PHE A 85 2.66 13.08 -9.63
N SER A 86 2.12 14.28 -9.40
CA SER A 86 1.71 15.19 -10.48
C SER A 86 2.86 15.49 -11.43
N GLU A 87 4.04 15.86 -10.90
CA GLU A 87 5.22 16.13 -11.72
C GLU A 87 5.67 14.89 -12.53
N ALA A 88 5.68 13.71 -11.91
CA ALA A 88 6.10 12.48 -12.58
C ALA A 88 5.12 12.00 -13.66
N ALA A 89 3.81 12.12 -13.40
CA ALA A 89 2.76 11.75 -14.34
C ALA A 89 2.71 12.71 -15.54
N GLU A 90 2.72 14.03 -15.29
CA GLU A 90 2.71 15.05 -16.34
C GLU A 90 4.01 15.05 -17.16
N GLY A 91 5.14 14.76 -16.50
CA GLY A 91 6.46 14.67 -17.14
C GLY A 91 6.73 13.36 -17.86
N GLY A 92 5.83 12.37 -17.79
CA GLY A 92 6.01 11.05 -18.41
C GLY A 92 7.13 10.19 -17.80
N ALA A 93 7.55 10.49 -16.57
CA ALA A 93 8.57 9.74 -15.85
C ALA A 93 8.00 8.48 -15.16
N LEU A 94 6.67 8.37 -15.09
CA LEU A 94 5.94 7.29 -14.44
C LEU A 94 5.08 6.53 -15.45
N ASP A 95 5.26 5.21 -15.54
CA ASP A 95 4.38 4.33 -16.31
C ASP A 95 3.06 4.14 -15.54
N MET A 96 2.04 4.91 -15.91
CA MET A 96 0.75 4.92 -15.22
C MET A 96 -0.19 3.85 -15.78
N ARG A 97 -0.69 2.98 -14.89
CA ARG A 97 -1.73 2.00 -15.15
C ARG A 97 -3.00 2.42 -14.44
N ASP A 98 -3.75 3.35 -15.04
CA ASP A 98 -4.98 3.87 -14.45
C ASP A 98 -5.97 2.75 -14.16
N SER A 99 -6.62 2.82 -13.00
CA SER A 99 -7.59 1.83 -12.55
C SER A 99 -8.71 2.50 -11.75
N THR A 100 -9.63 1.70 -11.23
CA THR A 100 -10.64 2.18 -10.28
C THR A 100 -10.58 1.36 -8.99
N CYS A 101 -11.14 1.90 -7.92
CA CYS A 101 -11.26 1.19 -6.65
C CYS A 101 -11.85 -0.23 -6.82
N PRO A 102 -13.01 -0.43 -7.46
CA PRO A 102 -13.55 -1.77 -7.65
C PRO A 102 -12.66 -2.65 -8.54
N ALA A 103 -11.99 -2.10 -9.55
CA ALA A 103 -11.13 -2.89 -10.43
C ALA A 103 -9.92 -3.49 -9.69
N ILE A 104 -9.20 -2.68 -8.91
CA ILE A 104 -8.06 -3.15 -8.10
C ILE A 104 -8.51 -4.22 -7.11
N HIS A 105 -9.61 -3.99 -6.39
CA HIS A 105 -10.11 -4.97 -5.43
C HIS A 105 -10.55 -6.26 -6.10
N THR A 106 -11.27 -6.19 -7.23
CA THR A 106 -11.67 -7.39 -7.99
C THR A 106 -10.45 -8.18 -8.47
N ALA A 107 -9.41 -7.51 -8.96
CA ALA A 107 -8.19 -8.17 -9.42
C ALA A 107 -7.36 -8.79 -8.29
N LEU A 108 -7.32 -8.17 -7.09
CA LEU A 108 -6.71 -8.78 -5.91
C LEU A 108 -7.54 -9.97 -5.39
N GLN A 109 -8.87 -9.87 -5.42
CA GLN A 109 -9.77 -10.96 -5.07
C GLN A 109 -9.64 -12.16 -6.03
N ALA A 110 -9.31 -11.92 -7.30
CA ALA A 110 -8.99 -12.98 -8.25
C ALA A 110 -7.80 -13.81 -7.74
N SER A 111 -6.71 -13.14 -7.32
CA SER A 111 -5.55 -13.78 -6.71
C SER A 111 -5.87 -14.49 -5.41
N GLU A 112 -6.61 -13.84 -4.50
CA GLU A 112 -7.06 -14.43 -3.23
C GLU A 112 -7.85 -15.74 -3.44
N LYS A 113 -8.67 -15.80 -4.50
CA LYS A 113 -9.43 -17.02 -4.85
C LYS A 113 -8.66 -18.03 -5.69
N GLY A 114 -7.44 -17.71 -6.11
CA GLY A 114 -6.63 -18.58 -6.97
C GLY A 114 -7.16 -18.71 -8.41
N VAL A 115 -7.85 -17.69 -8.92
CA VAL A 115 -8.32 -17.63 -10.32
C VAL A 115 -7.50 -16.60 -11.11
N ASP A 116 -7.36 -16.79 -12.41
CA ASP A 116 -6.51 -15.92 -13.24
C ASP A 116 -7.16 -14.57 -13.60
N PHE A 117 -8.48 -14.44 -13.43
CA PHE A 117 -9.21 -13.19 -13.65
C PHE A 117 -10.55 -13.21 -12.92
N MET A 118 -11.16 -12.02 -12.76
CA MET A 118 -12.54 -11.87 -12.32
C MET A 118 -13.32 -10.85 -13.18
N PRO A 119 -14.62 -11.05 -13.39
CA PRO A 119 -15.46 -10.12 -14.14
C PRO A 119 -15.89 -8.90 -13.30
N LEU A 120 -15.95 -7.73 -13.92
CA LEU A 120 -16.51 -6.50 -13.35
C LEU A 120 -17.28 -5.72 -14.42
N GLY A 121 -18.59 -5.51 -14.21
CA GLY A 121 -19.45 -4.79 -15.17
C GLY A 121 -19.29 -3.27 -15.12
N GLY A 122 -19.00 -2.69 -13.95
CA GLY A 122 -19.03 -1.24 -13.72
C GLY A 122 -17.96 -0.41 -14.45
N LEU A 123 -17.11 -1.04 -15.25
CA LEU A 123 -16.08 -0.38 -16.06
C LEU A 123 -16.50 -0.15 -17.51
N VAL A 124 -17.53 -0.85 -17.99
CA VAL A 124 -17.97 -0.75 -19.39
C VAL A 124 -18.41 0.69 -19.68
N GLY A 125 -17.92 1.23 -20.81
CA GLY A 125 -18.20 2.60 -21.23
C GLY A 125 -17.25 3.66 -20.65
N SER A 126 -16.32 3.28 -19.77
CA SER A 126 -15.22 4.15 -19.34
C SER A 126 -14.08 4.13 -20.35
N ASP A 127 -13.40 5.26 -20.52
CA ASP A 127 -12.15 5.36 -21.30
C ASP A 127 -11.02 4.48 -20.74
N LEU A 128 -11.10 4.08 -19.46
CA LEU A 128 -10.13 3.16 -18.86
C LEU A 128 -10.04 1.85 -19.63
N VAL A 129 -11.16 1.33 -20.15
CA VAL A 129 -11.16 0.09 -20.92
C VAL A 129 -10.33 0.22 -22.20
N GLY A 130 -10.34 1.39 -22.85
CA GLY A 130 -9.52 1.67 -24.02
C GLY A 130 -8.03 1.84 -23.71
N ASN A 131 -7.71 2.27 -22.49
CA ASN A 131 -6.33 2.52 -22.04
C ASN A 131 -5.69 1.33 -21.31
N ARG A 132 -6.44 0.24 -21.11
CA ARG A 132 -5.98 -0.98 -20.43
C ARG A 132 -5.94 -2.16 -21.39
N GLY A 133 -4.80 -2.31 -22.08
CA GLY A 133 -4.59 -3.41 -23.03
C GLY A 133 -4.60 -4.81 -22.40
N ASP A 134 -4.49 -4.91 -21.07
CA ASP A 134 -4.61 -6.15 -20.30
C ASP A 134 -6.07 -6.51 -19.96
N TRP A 135 -7.04 -5.62 -20.18
CA TRP A 135 -8.45 -5.88 -19.90
C TRP A 135 -9.17 -6.38 -21.14
N LYS A 136 -10.19 -7.21 -20.95
CA LYS A 136 -11.01 -7.72 -22.04
C LYS A 136 -12.49 -7.58 -21.75
N VAL A 137 -13.22 -6.91 -22.64
CA VAL A 137 -14.69 -6.88 -22.61
C VAL A 137 -15.23 -8.15 -23.25
N VAL A 138 -16.20 -8.79 -22.59
CA VAL A 138 -16.94 -9.95 -23.11
C VAL A 138 -18.43 -9.76 -22.85
N ASP A 139 -19.27 -10.40 -23.65
CA ASP A 139 -20.72 -10.46 -23.39
C ASP A 139 -21.02 -11.24 -22.08
N ASP A 140 -22.19 -11.01 -21.48
CA ASP A 140 -22.65 -11.73 -20.28
C ASP A 140 -22.68 -13.24 -20.55
N PRO A 141 -21.76 -14.03 -19.96
CA PRO A 141 -21.69 -15.46 -20.25
C PRO A 141 -22.87 -16.24 -19.67
N LEU A 142 -23.64 -15.64 -18.76
CA LEU A 142 -24.83 -16.25 -18.17
C LEU A 142 -26.11 -15.93 -18.96
N ASP A 143 -26.03 -15.03 -19.93
CA ASP A 143 -27.14 -14.59 -20.79
C ASP A 143 -28.42 -14.25 -20.00
N ARG A 144 -28.26 -13.50 -18.88
CA ARG A 144 -29.38 -13.09 -18.02
C ARG A 144 -29.78 -11.63 -18.21
N GLY A 145 -29.27 -10.99 -19.26
CA GLY A 145 -29.50 -9.57 -19.52
C GLY A 145 -28.68 -8.64 -18.63
N GLY A 146 -27.56 -9.11 -18.06
CA GLY A 146 -26.65 -8.29 -17.24
C GLY A 146 -25.79 -7.30 -18.04
N GLY A 147 -25.73 -7.47 -19.37
CA GLY A 147 -24.86 -6.69 -20.26
C GLY A 147 -23.40 -7.16 -20.23
N PRO A 148 -22.54 -6.60 -21.09
CA PRO A 148 -21.13 -7.00 -21.16
C PRO A 148 -20.40 -6.73 -19.84
N VAL A 149 -19.34 -7.51 -19.60
CA VAL A 149 -18.47 -7.39 -18.42
C VAL A 149 -17.01 -7.25 -18.85
N VAL A 150 -16.20 -6.62 -17.99
CA VAL A 150 -14.75 -6.54 -18.18
C VAL A 150 -14.07 -7.64 -17.38
N LEU A 151 -13.24 -8.45 -18.02
CA LEU A 151 -12.38 -9.43 -17.38
C LEU A 151 -11.09 -8.74 -16.93
N LEU A 152 -10.86 -8.75 -15.62
CA LEU A 152 -9.71 -8.15 -14.97
C LEU A 152 -8.72 -9.25 -14.58
N PRO A 153 -7.50 -9.26 -15.14
CA PRO A 153 -6.46 -10.20 -14.74
C PRO A 153 -6.16 -10.10 -13.24
N ALA A 154 -5.81 -11.23 -12.64
CA ALA A 154 -5.42 -11.29 -11.25
C ALA A 154 -4.14 -10.48 -10.98
N ILE A 155 -4.19 -9.57 -10.00
CA ILE A 155 -3.00 -8.83 -9.53
C ILE A 155 -2.39 -9.64 -8.39
N LYS A 156 -1.16 -10.14 -8.59
CA LYS A 156 -0.44 -11.00 -7.65
C LYS A 156 0.80 -10.26 -7.12
N PRO A 157 0.69 -9.44 -6.05
CA PRO A 157 1.83 -8.68 -5.54
C PRO A 157 2.96 -9.59 -5.08
N ASP A 158 4.20 -9.19 -5.32
CA ASP A 158 5.36 -9.86 -4.74
C ASP A 158 5.40 -9.60 -3.22
N VAL A 159 5.09 -8.36 -2.83
CA VAL A 159 5.10 -7.94 -1.43
C VAL A 159 3.91 -7.04 -1.13
N ALA A 160 3.14 -7.37 -0.09
CA ALA A 160 2.19 -6.46 0.55
C ALA A 160 2.81 -5.82 1.80
N VAL A 161 2.62 -4.52 1.97
CA VAL A 161 3.13 -3.78 3.13
C VAL A 161 2.04 -2.95 3.80
N PHE A 162 1.94 -3.07 5.12
CA PHE A 162 1.06 -2.25 5.94
C PHE A 162 1.57 -2.10 7.38
N HIS A 163 0.92 -1.21 8.13
CA HIS A 163 1.16 -0.98 9.55
C HIS A 163 -0.02 -1.50 10.38
N SER A 164 0.21 -1.86 11.62
CA SER A 164 -0.83 -2.27 12.55
C SER A 164 -0.51 -1.78 13.96
N PRO A 165 -1.51 -1.46 14.79
CA PRO A 165 -1.24 -1.12 16.18
C PRO A 165 -0.62 -2.26 16.98
N ARG A 166 -0.83 -3.52 16.59
CA ARG A 166 -0.34 -4.65 17.38
C ARG A 166 -0.27 -5.94 16.58
N ALA A 167 0.75 -6.72 16.87
CA ALA A 167 0.82 -8.14 16.57
C ALA A 167 0.88 -8.95 17.86
N ASP A 168 0.73 -10.25 17.74
CA ASP A 168 0.95 -11.19 18.84
C ASP A 168 2.21 -12.04 18.61
N THR A 169 2.60 -12.84 19.60
CA THR A 169 3.81 -13.68 19.56
C THR A 169 3.71 -14.86 18.57
N GLU A 170 2.51 -15.25 18.18
CA GLU A 170 2.25 -16.28 17.16
C GLU A 170 2.38 -15.72 15.73
N GLY A 171 2.61 -14.40 15.61
CA GLY A 171 2.77 -13.71 14.34
C GLY A 171 1.45 -13.31 13.69
N ASN A 172 0.34 -13.38 14.42
CA ASN A 172 -0.92 -12.81 13.99
C ASN A 172 -0.89 -11.29 14.12
N VAL A 173 -1.66 -10.61 13.26
CA VAL A 173 -1.67 -9.15 13.17
C VAL A 173 -3.09 -8.64 13.30
N TRP A 174 -3.31 -7.67 14.20
CA TRP A 174 -4.62 -7.05 14.32
C TRP A 174 -4.85 -6.09 13.14
N ILE A 175 -5.92 -6.30 12.37
CA ILE A 175 -6.36 -5.42 11.28
C ILE A 175 -7.72 -4.76 11.59
N GLY A 176 -8.41 -5.21 12.63
CA GLY A 176 -9.75 -4.74 13.00
C GLY A 176 -10.72 -4.83 11.82
N ARG A 177 -11.26 -3.69 11.39
CA ARG A 177 -12.24 -3.59 10.29
C ARG A 177 -11.62 -3.38 8.90
N ARG A 178 -10.28 -3.32 8.78
CA ARG A 178 -9.56 -2.97 7.54
C ARG A 178 -9.39 -4.22 6.68
N ARG A 179 -10.49 -4.68 6.08
CA ARG A 179 -10.53 -5.94 5.33
C ARG A 179 -9.70 -5.92 4.06
N GLU A 180 -9.46 -4.74 3.50
CA GLU A 180 -8.52 -4.53 2.40
C GLU A 180 -7.10 -5.00 2.72
N LEU A 181 -6.63 -4.89 3.97
CA LEU A 181 -5.31 -5.39 4.38
C LEU A 181 -5.25 -6.93 4.33
N MET A 182 -6.37 -7.60 4.64
CA MET A 182 -6.51 -9.04 4.52
C MET A 182 -6.48 -9.47 3.06
N THR A 183 -7.25 -8.81 2.19
CA THR A 183 -7.23 -9.08 0.74
C THR A 183 -5.84 -8.86 0.14
N MET A 184 -5.12 -7.82 0.56
CA MET A 184 -3.73 -7.60 0.16
C MET A 184 -2.82 -8.75 0.58
N ALA A 185 -2.88 -9.15 1.85
CA ALA A 185 -2.04 -10.20 2.40
C ALA A 185 -2.33 -11.58 1.76
N HIS A 186 -3.60 -11.86 1.44
CA HIS A 186 -4.00 -13.09 0.77
C HIS A 186 -3.57 -13.14 -0.70
N ALA A 187 -3.55 -11.99 -1.38
CA ALA A 187 -3.17 -11.90 -2.79
C ALA A 187 -1.64 -11.90 -3.01
N ALA A 188 -0.86 -11.49 -2.00
CA ALA A 188 0.58 -11.30 -2.12
C ALA A 188 1.38 -12.58 -1.83
N ALA A 189 2.57 -12.70 -2.45
CA ALA A 189 3.51 -13.78 -2.16
C ALA A 189 4.17 -13.63 -0.77
N ALA A 190 4.38 -12.39 -0.32
CA ALA A 190 4.88 -12.06 1.00
C ALA A 190 4.14 -10.86 1.61
N THR A 191 3.98 -10.87 2.93
CA THR A 191 3.36 -9.76 3.68
C THR A 191 4.32 -9.29 4.77
N LEU A 192 4.68 -8.01 4.71
CA LEU A 192 5.59 -7.38 5.66
C LEU A 192 4.83 -6.32 6.46
N VAL A 193 4.84 -6.47 7.78
CA VAL A 193 4.06 -5.62 8.67
C VAL A 193 4.98 -4.88 9.62
N THR A 194 4.74 -3.58 9.77
CA THR A 194 5.28 -2.84 10.92
C THR A 194 4.23 -2.73 12.01
N VAL A 195 4.62 -2.81 13.27
CA VAL A 195 3.68 -2.69 14.39
C VAL A 195 4.15 -1.73 15.47
N GLU A 196 3.23 -1.15 16.23
CA GLU A 196 3.59 -0.36 17.41
C GLU A 196 4.10 -1.26 18.56
N ALA A 197 3.48 -2.42 18.76
CA ALA A 197 3.86 -3.36 19.80
C ALA A 197 3.58 -4.83 19.41
N VAL A 198 4.23 -5.75 20.11
CA VAL A 198 3.93 -7.20 20.08
C VAL A 198 3.42 -7.60 21.47
N GLU A 199 2.27 -8.25 21.53
CA GLU A 199 1.65 -8.74 22.77
C GLU A 199 1.98 -10.22 23.00
N ASP A 200 2.32 -10.60 24.24
CA ASP A 200 2.56 -11.99 24.66
C ASP A 200 1.24 -12.73 24.91
N ARG A 201 0.56 -13.09 23.83
CA ARG A 201 -0.71 -13.86 23.80
C ARG A 201 -0.95 -14.41 22.40
N ASP A 202 -2.04 -15.15 22.21
CA ASP A 202 -2.61 -15.45 20.90
C ASP A 202 -3.92 -14.64 20.72
N PHE A 203 -4.06 -13.93 19.61
CA PHE A 203 -5.28 -13.21 19.24
C PHE A 203 -6.39 -14.14 18.73
N LEU A 204 -6.06 -15.35 18.28
CA LEU A 204 -7.02 -16.34 17.80
C LEU A 204 -7.68 -17.15 18.92
N ASP A 205 -7.14 -17.11 20.14
CA ASP A 205 -7.70 -17.78 21.33
C ASP A 205 -8.98 -17.09 21.89
N ASP A 206 -9.26 -15.86 21.47
CA ASP A 206 -10.44 -15.09 21.89
C ASP A 206 -11.24 -14.63 20.67
N GLU A 207 -12.50 -15.05 20.56
CA GLU A 207 -13.40 -14.74 19.43
C GLU A 207 -13.52 -13.24 19.15
N ALA A 208 -13.47 -12.41 20.20
CA ALA A 208 -13.54 -10.97 20.05
C ALA A 208 -12.30 -10.40 19.33
N THR A 209 -11.11 -10.93 19.62
CA THR A 209 -9.88 -10.56 18.91
C THR A 209 -9.74 -11.30 17.58
N ALA A 210 -10.18 -12.55 17.48
CA ALA A 210 -10.07 -13.36 16.26
C ALA A 210 -10.81 -12.69 15.08
N ALA A 211 -11.98 -12.11 15.32
CA ALA A 211 -12.79 -11.45 14.29
C ALA A 211 -12.06 -10.32 13.53
N GLY A 212 -11.08 -9.66 14.17
CA GLY A 212 -10.29 -8.56 13.61
C GLY A 212 -8.85 -8.92 13.31
N THR A 213 -8.47 -10.20 13.35
CA THR A 213 -7.10 -10.65 13.24
C THR A 213 -6.81 -11.25 11.87
N LEU A 214 -5.68 -10.85 11.28
CA LEU A 214 -5.05 -11.55 10.17
C LEU A 214 -4.14 -12.63 10.74
N SER A 215 -4.37 -13.89 10.36
CA SER A 215 -3.55 -15.01 10.80
C SER A 215 -2.10 -14.86 10.35
N GLY A 216 -1.15 -15.25 11.22
CA GLY A 216 0.28 -15.32 10.91
C GLY A 216 0.62 -16.23 9.73
N LEU A 217 -0.29 -17.10 9.30
CA LEU A 217 -0.15 -17.88 8.06
C LEU A 217 0.04 -17.00 6.81
N TYR A 218 -0.53 -15.78 6.83
CA TYR A 218 -0.44 -14.82 5.72
C TYR A 218 0.59 -13.72 6.00
N VAL A 219 1.35 -13.80 7.10
CA VAL A 219 2.33 -12.79 7.51
C VAL A 219 3.73 -13.37 7.39
N THR A 220 4.57 -12.75 6.56
CA THR A 220 5.94 -13.24 6.34
C THR A 220 6.87 -12.73 7.42
N ALA A 221 6.82 -11.43 7.72
CA ALA A 221 7.68 -10.83 8.72
C ALA A 221 7.06 -9.59 9.38
N ILE A 222 7.43 -9.36 10.63
CA ILE A 222 6.96 -8.28 11.48
C ILE A 222 8.16 -7.52 12.04
N ALA A 223 8.11 -6.18 12.02
CA ALA A 223 9.05 -5.33 12.75
C ALA A 223 8.32 -4.34 13.66
N VAL A 224 8.80 -4.19 14.89
CA VAL A 224 8.33 -3.12 15.77
C VAL A 224 8.88 -1.79 15.28
N ALA A 225 7.99 -0.84 15.04
CA ALA A 225 8.27 0.54 14.66
C ALA A 225 7.23 1.45 15.33
N GLU A 226 7.54 1.88 16.55
CA GLU A 226 6.69 2.79 17.32
C GLU A 226 6.55 4.14 16.59
N GLY A 227 5.33 4.69 16.52
CA GLY A 227 4.99 5.81 15.66
C GLY A 227 5.12 5.49 14.17
N GLY A 228 5.03 4.22 13.78
CA GLY A 228 5.39 3.71 12.46
C GLY A 228 4.53 4.26 11.33
N ALA A 229 3.32 4.73 11.61
CA ALA A 229 2.46 5.40 10.64
C ALA A 229 2.68 6.92 10.54
N ARG A 230 3.43 7.56 11.44
CA ARG A 230 3.62 9.02 11.43
C ARG A 230 4.29 9.51 10.12
N PRO A 231 3.86 10.66 9.56
CA PRO A 231 2.91 11.65 10.12
C PRO A 231 1.42 11.31 9.89
N LEU A 232 1.13 10.15 9.29
CA LEU A 232 -0.24 9.67 9.15
C LEU A 232 -0.79 9.22 10.51
N GLY A 233 -2.11 9.08 10.57
CA GLY A 233 -2.80 8.66 11.78
C GLY A 233 -2.87 7.14 11.92
N LEU A 234 -2.90 6.68 13.16
CA LEU A 234 -3.23 5.29 13.52
C LEU A 234 -4.52 5.31 14.33
N THR A 235 -5.63 4.89 13.70
CA THR A 235 -6.98 5.01 14.29
C THR A 235 -7.06 4.38 15.68
N GLY A 236 -7.41 5.18 16.69
CA GLY A 236 -7.50 4.73 18.09
C GLY A 236 -6.21 4.89 18.90
N HIS A 237 -5.10 5.29 18.27
CA HIS A 237 -3.78 5.42 18.92
C HIS A 237 -3.23 6.84 18.83
N TYR A 238 -3.05 7.38 17.61
CA TYR A 238 -2.62 8.76 17.41
C TYR A 238 -3.24 9.39 16.16
N ARG A 239 -3.42 10.71 16.22
CA ARG A 239 -4.02 11.49 15.13
C ARG A 239 -3.01 11.75 14.02
N ARG A 240 -3.56 11.98 12.83
CA ARG A 240 -2.83 12.47 11.66
C ARG A 240 -2.30 13.87 11.93
N ASP A 241 -1.03 14.10 11.61
CA ASP A 241 -0.41 15.42 11.68
C ASP A 241 -0.66 16.17 10.37
N MET A 242 -1.74 16.95 10.34
CA MET A 242 -2.13 17.69 9.14
C MET A 242 -1.20 18.86 8.84
N ASP A 243 -0.51 19.40 9.85
CA ASP A 243 0.41 20.52 9.64
C ASP A 243 1.69 20.02 8.97
N HIS A 244 2.20 18.85 9.36
CA HIS A 244 3.27 18.16 8.64
C HIS A 244 2.87 17.89 7.18
N ILE A 245 1.69 17.34 6.94
CA ILE A 245 1.26 16.97 5.57
C ILE A 245 1.09 18.22 4.69
N ARG A 246 0.56 19.32 5.23
CA ARG A 246 0.49 20.61 4.50
C ARG A 246 1.87 21.17 4.22
N ALA A 247 2.78 21.12 5.20
CA ALA A 247 4.15 21.57 5.02
C ALA A 247 4.87 20.76 3.93
N TYR A 248 4.68 19.43 3.91
CA TYR A 248 5.15 18.57 2.84
C TYR A 248 4.55 18.96 1.49
N ALA A 249 3.22 19.13 1.41
CA ALA A 249 2.52 19.46 0.17
C ALA A 249 3.04 20.76 -0.46
N GLU A 250 3.39 21.75 0.35
CA GLU A 250 3.99 23.01 -0.12
C GLU A 250 5.48 22.85 -0.49
N GLU A 251 6.29 22.23 0.39
CA GLU A 251 7.73 22.09 0.19
C GLU A 251 8.04 21.20 -1.03
N ALA A 252 7.27 20.12 -1.21
CA ALA A 252 7.44 19.16 -2.28
C ALA A 252 6.89 19.62 -3.63
N LYS A 253 6.49 20.89 -3.81
CA LYS A 253 6.15 21.44 -5.15
C LYS A 253 7.35 21.59 -6.07
N THR A 254 8.56 21.57 -5.53
CA THR A 254 9.81 21.66 -6.32
C THR A 254 10.74 20.52 -5.98
N GLY A 255 11.56 20.06 -6.94
CA GLY A 255 12.56 19.03 -6.68
C GLY A 255 13.56 19.42 -5.58
N ALA A 256 13.96 20.70 -5.52
CA ALA A 256 14.85 21.20 -4.47
C ALA A 256 14.20 21.18 -3.07
N GLY A 257 12.91 21.54 -2.98
CA GLY A 257 12.16 21.47 -1.73
C GLY A 257 11.92 20.03 -1.29
N PHE A 258 11.50 19.16 -2.20
CA PHE A 258 11.37 17.73 -1.91
C PHE A 258 12.68 17.11 -1.41
N LYS A 259 13.82 17.45 -2.03
CA LYS A 259 15.13 17.00 -1.55
C LYS A 259 15.40 17.44 -0.10
N ARG A 260 15.13 18.71 0.25
CA ARG A 260 15.28 19.19 1.63
C ARG A 260 14.36 18.45 2.61
N TYR A 261 13.13 18.16 2.20
CA TYR A 261 12.21 17.34 2.98
C TYR A 261 12.80 15.96 3.24
N LEU A 262 13.30 15.27 2.21
CA LEU A 262 13.92 13.94 2.39
C LEU A 262 15.17 14.01 3.29
N ASP A 263 16.03 15.01 3.10
CA ASP A 263 17.23 15.21 3.91
C ASP A 263 16.85 15.35 5.41
N ARG A 264 15.74 16.04 5.72
CA ARG A 264 15.26 16.26 7.09
C ARG A 264 14.47 15.09 7.69
N GLU A 265 13.54 14.52 6.94
CA GLU A 265 12.54 13.58 7.45
C GLU A 265 12.87 12.11 7.18
N VAL A 266 13.81 11.84 6.26
CA VAL A 266 14.12 10.48 5.80
C VAL A 266 15.59 10.11 6.06
N PHE A 267 16.53 11.00 5.71
CA PHE A 267 17.96 10.74 5.77
C PHE A 267 18.66 11.29 7.01
N ALA A 268 18.08 12.26 7.71
CA ALA A 268 18.60 12.68 8.99
C ALA A 268 18.61 11.46 9.94
N GLU A 269 19.74 11.22 10.60
CA GLU A 269 19.80 10.23 11.66
C GLU A 269 18.80 10.68 12.74
N THR A 270 17.71 9.93 12.88
CA THR A 270 16.93 9.98 14.12
C THR A 270 17.88 9.57 15.22
N GLY A 271 18.37 10.56 15.99
CA GLY A 271 19.24 10.32 17.13
C GLY A 271 18.65 9.19 17.96
N ALA A 272 19.43 8.12 18.11
CA ALA A 272 19.12 7.07 19.05
C ALA A 272 19.08 7.69 20.45
N GLY A 273 17.91 7.62 21.10
CA GLY A 273 17.78 7.73 22.54
C GLY A 273 17.66 9.14 23.13
N SER A 274 16.50 9.39 23.73
CA SER A 274 16.42 9.91 25.10
C SER A 274 15.18 9.32 25.77
#